data_AF-A0A2E9H528-F1
#
_entry.id   AF-A0A2E9H528-F1
#
_cell.length_a   1.000
_cell.length_b   1.000
_cell.length_c   1.000
_cell.angle_alpha   90.00
_cell.angle_beta   90.00
_cell.angle_gamma   90.00
#
_symmetry.space_group_name_H-M   'P 1'
#
loop_
_entity.id
_entity.type
_entity.pdbx_description
1 polymer ?
#
loop_
_entity_poly.entity_id
_entity_poly.type
_entity_poly.pdbx_seq_one_letter_code
_entity_poly.pdbx_strand_id
1 'polypeptide(L)'
;MYSRIFALNLIRIGHLKNCRIEFVPQHDNAYQMVLITQEGQGGDENLLEDERGRPAAFLTVSEAKRVAMSLGFTEDSIKLPKTKTPDTRD
;
A
#
# COMPACT_ATOMS: atom_id res chain seq x y z
N MET A 1 11.11 -0.68 3.89
CA MET A 1 9.98 0.21 4.22
C MET A 1 10.33 1.62 3.74
N TYR A 2 9.34 2.41 3.33
CA TYR A 2 9.56 3.75 2.75
C TYR A 2 8.69 4.80 3.43
N SER A 3 9.31 5.92 3.82
CA SER A 3 8.57 7.12 4.24
C SER A 3 7.75 7.71 3.08
N ARG A 4 6.74 8.53 3.41
CA ARG A 4 5.91 9.21 2.40
C ARG A 4 6.72 10.04 1.41
N ILE A 5 7.72 10.79 1.89
CA ILE A 5 8.57 11.66 1.04
C ILE A 5 9.39 10.79 0.08
N PHE A 6 9.96 9.70 0.59
CA PHE A 6 10.77 8.81 -0.23
C PHE A 6 9.91 8.08 -1.28
N ALA A 7 8.75 7.55 -0.88
CA ALA A 7 7.79 6.93 -1.79
C ALA A 7 7.35 7.88 -2.91
N LEU A 8 7.01 9.14 -2.59
CA LEU A 8 6.67 10.17 -3.58
C LEU A 8 7.79 10.38 -4.61
N ASN A 9 9.04 10.47 -4.15
CA ASN A 9 10.18 10.64 -5.05
C ASN A 9 10.38 9.43 -5.97
N LEU A 10 10.24 8.22 -5.44
CA LEU A 10 10.36 6.99 -6.22
C LEU A 10 9.24 6.85 -7.26
N ILE A 11 8.02 7.30 -6.95
CA ILE A 11 6.91 7.34 -7.92
C ILE A 11 7.23 8.33 -9.04
N ARG A 12 7.75 9.52 -8.71
CA ARG A 12 8.09 10.56 -9.70
C ARG A 12 9.13 10.12 -10.71
N ILE A 13 10.12 9.32 -10.30
CA ILE A 13 11.15 8.78 -11.21
C ILE A 13 10.71 7.46 -11.88
N GLY A 14 9.46 7.02 -11.67
CA GLY A 14 8.90 5.81 -12.26
C GLY A 14 9.41 4.51 -11.65
N HIS A 15 10.08 4.55 -10.51
CA HIS A 15 10.61 3.37 -9.83
C HIS A 15 9.51 2.59 -9.10
N LEU A 16 8.56 3.30 -8.48
CA LEU A 16 7.33 2.72 -7.94
C LEU A 16 6.19 2.98 -8.93
N LYS A 17 5.60 1.91 -9.47
CA LYS A 17 4.48 2.02 -10.41
C LYS A 17 3.19 1.39 -9.94
N ASN A 18 3.24 0.48 -8.97
CA ASN A 18 2.07 -0.19 -8.44
C ASN A 18 2.06 -0.10 -6.92
N CYS A 19 0.87 -0.14 -6.33
CA CYS A 19 0.71 -0.41 -4.91
C CYS A 19 -0.44 -1.38 -4.66
N ARG A 20 -0.39 -2.04 -3.51
CA ARG A 20 -1.40 -2.99 -3.05
C ARG A 20 -1.82 -2.63 -1.64
N ILE A 21 -3.12 -2.54 -1.43
CA ILE A 21 -3.71 -2.36 -0.11
C ILE A 21 -4.04 -3.74 0.43
N GLU A 22 -3.55 -4.07 1.61
CA GLU A 22 -3.71 -5.37 2.24
C GLU A 22 -4.20 -5.23 3.68
N PHE A 23 -4.78 -6.31 4.22
CA PHE A 23 -5.08 -6.38 5.65
C PHE A 23 -3.78 -6.42 6.46
N VAL A 24 -3.78 -5.72 7.60
CA VAL A 24 -2.71 -5.87 8.58
C VAL A 24 -2.86 -7.23 9.26
N PRO A 25 -1.88 -8.14 9.20
CA PRO A 25 -2.03 -9.50 9.73
C PRO A 25 -2.35 -9.56 11.23
N GLN A 26 -1.95 -8.53 11.99
CA GLN A 26 -2.09 -8.47 13.45
C GLN A 26 -3.32 -7.66 13.90
N HIS A 27 -4.04 -7.02 12.98
CA HIS A 27 -5.15 -6.13 13.29
C HIS A 27 -6.29 -6.33 12.29
N ASP A 28 -7.39 -6.93 12.77
CA ASP A 28 -8.49 -7.36 11.91
C ASP A 28 -9.21 -6.23 11.15
N ASN A 29 -9.08 -5.00 11.64
CA ASN A 29 -9.75 -3.80 11.13
C ASN A 29 -8.78 -2.75 10.59
N ALA A 30 -7.55 -3.13 10.26
CA ALA A 30 -6.57 -2.20 9.70
C ALA A 30 -6.05 -2.69 8.34
N TYR A 31 -5.71 -1.72 7.52
CA TYR A 31 -5.11 -1.90 6.21
C TYR A 31 -3.71 -1.30 6.18
N GLN A 32 -2.82 -1.91 5.42
CA GLN A 32 -1.49 -1.38 5.12
C GLN A 32 -1.31 -1.23 3.62
N MET A 33 -0.31 -0.44 3.24
CA MET A 33 0.03 -0.21 1.84
C MET A 33 1.39 -0.83 1.52
N VAL A 34 1.38 -1.74 0.56
CA VAL A 34 2.56 -2.35 -0.05
C VAL A 34 2.87 -1.59 -1.33
N LEU A 35 4.05 -0.99 -1.39
CA LEU A 35 4.61 -0.27 -2.53
C LEU A 35 5.43 -1.25 -3.35
N ILE A 36 5.17 -1.34 -4.64
CA ILE A 36 5.75 -2.35 -5.52
C ILE A 36 6.60 -1.65 -6.58
N THR A 37 7.88 -2.01 -6.65
CA THR A 37 8.79 -1.50 -7.68
C THR A 37 8.40 -2.01 -9.07
N GLN A 38 8.78 -1.29 -10.12
CA GLN A 38 8.45 -1.67 -11.49
C GLN A 38 9.03 -3.05 -11.84
N GLU A 39 8.26 -3.86 -12.58
CA GLU A 39 8.75 -5.10 -13.18
C GLU A 39 9.98 -4.81 -14.07
N GLY A 40 11.05 -5.59 -13.87
CA GLY A 40 12.37 -5.34 -14.46
C GLY A 40 13.34 -4.52 -13.59
N GLN A 41 12.91 -4.01 -12.43
CA GLN A 41 13.75 -3.34 -11.43
C GLN A 41 13.84 -4.11 -10.10
N GLY A 42 13.51 -5.40 -10.10
CA GLY A 42 13.55 -6.28 -8.92
C GLY A 42 12.17 -6.76 -8.48
N GLY A 43 11.12 -5.96 -8.68
CA GLY A 43 9.76 -6.31 -8.24
C GLY A 43 9.62 -6.32 -6.71
N ASP A 44 10.57 -5.68 -6.01
CA ASP A 44 10.59 -5.59 -4.56
C ASP A 44 9.32 -4.93 -4.01
N GLU A 45 8.84 -5.51 -2.90
CA GLU A 45 7.70 -5.03 -2.15
C GLU A 45 8.18 -4.35 -0.86
N ASN A 46 7.69 -3.13 -0.60
CA ASN A 46 8.05 -2.35 0.59
C ASN A 46 6.81 -1.75 1.24
N LEU A 47 6.72 -1.75 2.57
CA LEU A 47 5.62 -1.07 3.27
C LEU A 47 5.82 0.45 3.31
N LEU A 48 4.72 1.18 3.22
CA LEU A 48 4.70 2.61 3.55
C LEU A 48 4.83 2.82 5.05
N GLU A 49 5.63 3.80 5.48
CA GLU A 49 5.83 4.16 6.88
C GLU A 49 4.95 5.32 7.34
N ASP A 50 4.58 5.30 8.63
CA ASP A 50 4.06 6.44 9.37
C ASP A 50 5.19 7.39 9.81
N GLU A 51 4.83 8.50 10.46
CA GLU A 51 5.78 9.51 10.95
C GLU A 51 6.71 8.99 12.06
N ARG A 52 6.42 7.80 12.62
CA ARG A 52 7.20 7.13 13.66
C ARG A 52 8.08 6.01 13.11
N GLY A 53 8.16 5.85 11.79
CA GLY A 53 8.95 4.81 11.13
C GLY A 53 8.36 3.40 11.25
N ARG A 54 7.05 3.28 11.52
CA ARG A 54 6.33 2.00 11.59
C ARG A 54 5.48 1.82 10.34
N PRO A 55 5.04 0.60 9.99
CA PRO A 55 4.07 0.42 8.92
C PRO A 55 2.83 1.31 9.11
N ALA A 56 2.49 2.07 8.07
CA ALA A 56 1.31 2.91 8.07
C ALA A 56 0.05 2.03 8.10
N ALA A 57 -0.78 2.22 9.11
CA ALA A 57 -2.05 1.55 9.27
C ALA A 57 -3.21 2.50 8.98
N PHE A 58 -4.18 2.04 8.20
CA PHE A 58 -5.38 2.77 7.80
C PHE A 58 -6.61 2.03 8.29
N LEU A 59 -7.64 2.76 8.74
CA LEU A 59 -8.86 2.13 9.26
C LEU A 59 -9.80 1.69 8.14
N THR A 60 -9.65 2.25 6.94
CA THR A 60 -10.49 1.92 5.78
C THR A 60 -9.69 1.82 4.49
N VAL A 61 -10.18 1.03 3.54
CA VAL A 61 -9.62 0.96 2.17
C VAL A 61 -9.68 2.33 1.49
N SER A 62 -10.76 3.09 1.69
CA SER A 62 -10.94 4.43 1.12
C SER A 62 -9.87 5.41 1.60
N GLU A 63 -9.52 5.36 2.89
CA GLU A 63 -8.44 6.16 3.46
C GLU A 63 -7.09 5.77 2.84
N ALA A 64 -6.76 4.48 2.81
CA ALA A 64 -5.54 3.99 2.20
C ALA A 64 -5.43 4.38 0.71
N LYS A 65 -6.53 4.27 -0.05
CA LYS A 65 -6.60 4.70 -1.46
C LYS A 65 -6.35 6.20 -1.62
N ARG A 66 -6.93 7.02 -0.75
CA ARG A 66 -6.73 8.48 -0.78
C ARG A 66 -5.26 8.86 -0.54
N VAL A 67 -4.59 8.14 0.36
CA VAL A 67 -3.15 8.32 0.59
C VAL A 67 -2.31 7.83 -0.59
N ALA A 68 -2.67 6.70 -1.22
CA ALA A 68 -1.97 6.23 -2.41
C ALA A 68 -2.04 7.25 -3.56
N MET A 69 -3.22 7.83 -3.79
CA MET A 69 -3.39 8.89 -4.79
C MET A 69 -2.61 10.16 -4.45
N SER A 70 -2.53 10.55 -3.17
CA SER A 70 -1.75 11.72 -2.76
C SER A 70 -0.24 11.52 -2.90
N LEU A 71 0.23 10.26 -2.89
CA LEU A 71 1.61 9.91 -3.23
C LEU A 71 1.88 9.92 -4.74
N GLY A 72 0.84 9.96 -5.59
CA GLY A 72 0.95 10.03 -7.04
C GLY A 72 0.64 8.71 -7.78
N PHE A 73 0.12 7.69 -7.11
CA PHE A 73 -0.42 6.51 -7.78
C PHE A 73 -1.73 6.85 -8.51
N THR A 74 -1.93 6.27 -9.70
CA THR A 74 -3.20 6.33 -10.43
C THR A 74 -4.15 5.25 -9.91
N GLU A 75 -5.46 5.40 -10.11
CA GLU A 75 -6.43 4.41 -9.63
C GLU A 75 -6.14 3.00 -10.17
N ASP A 76 -5.78 2.89 -11.45
CA ASP A 76 -5.47 1.60 -12.10
C ASP A 76 -4.24 0.90 -11.51
N SER A 77 -3.35 1.66 -10.88
CA SER A 77 -2.13 1.13 -10.24
C SER A 77 -2.33 0.67 -8.79
N ILE A 78 -3.52 0.91 -8.22
CA ILE A 78 -3.86 0.60 -6.82
C ILE A 78 -4.66 -0.71 -6.77
N LYS A 79 -4.02 -1.79 -6.33
CA LYS A 79 -4.69 -3.08 -6.10
C LYS A 79 -5.39 -3.06 -4.74
N LEU A 80 -6.71 -3.21 -4.75
CA LEU A 80 -7.53 -3.28 -3.54
C LEU A 80 -7.37 -4.65 -2.86
N PRO A 81 -7.62 -4.74 -1.54
CA PRO A 81 -7.57 -6.02 -0.85
C PRO A 81 -8.61 -6.97 -1.46
N LYS A 82 -8.20 -8.21 -1.74
CA LYS A 82 -9.18 -9.28 -2.02
C LYS A 82 -10.03 -9.42 -0.76
N THR A 83 -11.35 -9.40 -0.89
CA THR A 83 -12.30 -9.53 0.22
C THR A 83 -11.79 -10.58 1.20
N LYS A 84 -11.73 -10.26 2.50
CA LYS A 84 -11.67 -11.27 3.56
C LYS A 84 -12.87 -12.16 3.29
N THR A 85 -12.66 -13.34 2.72
CA THR A 85 -13.74 -14.32 2.61
C THR A 85 -14.27 -14.48 4.02
N PRO A 86 -15.55 -14.20 4.31
CA PRO A 86 -16.10 -14.64 5.58
C PRO A 86 -15.86 -16.15 5.62
N ASP A 87 -15.23 -16.63 6.69
CA ASP A 87 -15.13 -18.05 7.00
C ASP A 87 -16.58 -18.52 7.14
N THR A 88 -17.18 -18.99 6.04
CA THR A 88 -18.48 -19.64 6.06
C THR A 88 -18.25 -20.96 6.79
N ARG A 89 -18.34 -20.93 8.12
CA ARG A 89 -18.51 -22.13 8.91
C ARG A 89 -19.94 -22.60 8.70
N ASP A 90 -20.05 -23.65 7.90
CA ASP A 90 -21.20 -24.53 7.76
C ASP A 90 -21.62 -25.12 9.12
#